data_AF-E3MA37-F1
#
_entry.id   AF-E3MA37-F1
#
_cell.length_a   1.000
_cell.length_b   1.000
_cell.length_c   1.000
_cell.angle_alpha   90.00
_cell.angle_beta   90.00
_cell.angle_gamma   90.00
#
_symmetry.space_group_name_H-M   'P 1'
#
loop_
_entity.id
_entity.type
_entity.pdbx_description
1 polymer ?
#
loop_
_entity_poly.entity_id
_entity_poly.type
_entity_poly.pdbx_seq_one_letter_code
_entity_poly.pdbx_strand_id
1 'polypeptide(L)'
;MTNSSEFTDVLQSRDPCVSNGVVISIDPIDPEPTPIRKEFTLEDTFHSVHHGNSEGFKTLTAFLCLMLSAFLNFFLLTVIHDVVPRQPLPDLTFMIIPQQRWAWSVGDVLSTVSSVVAFTIIFLHHQRWIVLRRTFLLGAIMYGLRAVILGVTFLPPSFHNRDEICQPQVNRTAMYGMEIATRFLTYVITLGLTSGQDKILCGDLMFSGHTVVLTIMYFVQLQYTPRGLVLLRYIAAPITFLGIAALVVSGGHYTMDVLIAYWLTSHVFWSYHQIFEMKKEDRPQAPLSRLWWFWLCYWFEADVADGKLINKWNWPLEGPQKMHAIMNRINLKLQ
;
A
#
# COMPACT_ATOMS: atom_id res chain seq x y z
N MET A 1 -54.69 14.60 65.86
CA MET A 1 -55.00 13.54 64.87
C MET A 1 -53.67 13.25 64.16
N THR A 2 -52.82 12.36 64.71
CA THR A 2 -52.68 10.89 64.39
C THR A 2 -52.21 10.69 62.94
N ASN A 3 -51.19 9.91 62.53
CA ASN A 3 -50.28 8.88 63.04
C ASN A 3 -49.13 8.78 61.96
N SER A 4 -47.83 8.66 62.25
CA SER A 4 -46.98 7.47 62.52
C SER A 4 -46.93 6.34 61.45
N SER A 5 -45.71 5.75 61.32
CA SER A 5 -45.24 4.47 60.70
C SER A 5 -45.16 4.35 59.15
N GLU A 6 -44.00 4.16 58.50
CA GLU A 6 -43.02 3.04 58.49
C GLU A 6 -43.34 2.01 57.38
N PHE A 7 -42.50 1.89 56.33
CA PHE A 7 -42.12 0.60 55.71
C PHE A 7 -40.98 0.72 54.69
N THR A 8 -40.15 -0.32 54.73
CA THR A 8 -38.90 -0.66 54.05
C THR A 8 -39.05 -1.19 52.62
N ASP A 9 -37.90 -1.26 51.93
CA ASP A 9 -37.53 -2.11 50.77
C ASP A 9 -38.16 -1.88 49.39
N VAL A 10 -37.33 -1.38 48.45
CA VAL A 10 -37.22 -1.97 47.10
C VAL A 10 -35.75 -1.97 46.68
N LEU A 11 -35.11 -3.12 46.81
CA LEU A 11 -33.95 -3.55 46.05
C LEU A 11 -34.25 -3.44 44.55
N GLN A 12 -33.52 -2.60 43.82
CA GLN A 12 -33.45 -2.71 42.37
C GLN A 12 -31.99 -2.73 41.91
N SER A 13 -31.49 -3.97 41.84
CA SER A 13 -30.51 -4.49 40.88
C SER A 13 -30.16 -3.50 39.76
N ARG A 14 -28.97 -2.88 39.85
CA ARG A 14 -28.31 -2.26 38.70
C ARG A 14 -27.21 -3.21 38.24
N ASP A 15 -27.39 -3.77 37.05
CA ASP A 15 -26.37 -4.57 36.36
C ASP A 15 -25.07 -3.74 36.18
N PRO A 16 -23.88 -4.30 36.43
CA PRO A 16 -22.64 -3.61 36.11
C PRO A 16 -22.40 -3.62 34.59
N CYS A 17 -22.21 -2.43 34.01
CA CYS A 17 -21.75 -2.26 32.64
C CYS A 17 -20.34 -2.85 32.47
N VAL A 18 -20.21 -3.84 31.59
CA VAL A 18 -18.94 -4.42 31.19
C VAL A 18 -18.27 -3.52 30.15
N SER A 19 -17.17 -2.89 30.53
CA SER A 19 -16.22 -2.32 29.58
C SER A 19 -14.81 -2.60 30.08
N ASN A 20 -14.07 -3.38 29.29
CA ASN A 20 -12.63 -3.68 29.45
C ASN A 20 -12.19 -4.45 30.70
N GLY A 21 -12.94 -5.46 31.16
CA GLY A 21 -12.39 -6.53 32.02
C GLY A 21 -11.77 -6.10 33.35
N VAL A 22 -12.06 -4.89 33.85
CA VAL A 22 -11.58 -4.43 35.16
C VAL A 22 -12.73 -4.50 36.15
N VAL A 23 -12.68 -5.46 37.07
CA VAL A 23 -13.49 -5.43 38.30
C VAL A 23 -12.82 -4.45 39.25
N ILE A 24 -13.40 -3.25 39.40
CA ILE A 24 -12.96 -2.28 40.40
C ILE A 24 -13.72 -2.59 41.69
N SER A 25 -13.11 -3.37 42.59
CA SER A 25 -13.55 -3.40 44.00
C SER A 25 -12.78 -2.30 44.74
N ILE A 26 -13.47 -1.24 45.15
CA ILE A 26 -12.90 -0.23 46.05
C ILE A 26 -13.26 -0.66 47.47
N ASP A 27 -12.43 -1.48 48.09
CA ASP A 27 -12.41 -1.60 49.55
C ASP A 27 -11.45 -0.53 50.10
N PRO A 28 -11.91 0.38 50.98
CA PRO A 28 -11.03 1.32 51.64
C PRO A 28 -10.44 0.62 52.86
N ILE A 29 -9.13 0.34 52.83
CA ILE A 29 -8.17 0.20 53.95
C ILE A 29 -7.05 -0.76 53.50
N ASP A 30 -6.02 -0.23 52.83
CA ASP A 30 -4.60 -0.34 53.22
C ASP A 30 -3.67 0.22 52.12
N PRO A 31 -2.50 0.80 52.45
CA PRO A 31 -1.64 1.49 51.49
C PRO A 31 -0.39 0.66 51.14
N GLU A 32 -0.38 -0.07 50.02
CA GLU A 32 0.86 -0.41 49.31
C GLU A 32 0.61 -0.85 47.85
N PRO A 33 1.29 -0.28 46.84
CA PRO A 33 1.08 -0.67 45.45
C PRO A 33 1.85 -1.95 45.13
N THR A 34 1.18 -3.10 45.21
CA THR A 34 1.71 -4.37 44.69
C THR A 34 1.59 -4.42 43.16
N PRO A 35 2.56 -5.05 42.46
CA PRO A 35 2.55 -5.09 41.00
C PRO A 35 1.45 -6.06 40.53
N ILE A 36 0.40 -5.52 39.91
CA ILE A 36 -0.68 -6.31 39.33
C ILE A 36 -0.11 -7.16 38.19
N ARG A 37 0.08 -8.45 38.46
CA ARG A 37 0.38 -9.46 37.45
C ARG A 37 -0.87 -9.63 36.59
N LYS A 38 -0.81 -9.17 35.33
CA LYS A 38 -1.86 -9.50 34.34
C LYS A 38 -1.87 -11.02 34.16
N GLU A 39 -2.85 -11.70 34.73
CA GLU A 39 -3.15 -13.08 34.34
C GLU A 39 -3.71 -13.04 32.92
N PHE A 40 -2.92 -13.52 31.97
CA PHE A 40 -3.34 -13.66 30.59
C PHE A 40 -4.33 -14.82 30.52
N THR A 41 -5.61 -14.50 30.30
CA THR A 41 -6.66 -15.53 30.30
C THR A 41 -6.56 -16.39 29.04
N LEU A 42 -7.11 -17.61 29.11
CA LEU A 42 -7.18 -18.50 27.95
C LEU A 42 -8.02 -17.89 26.82
N GLU A 43 -8.99 -17.04 27.18
CA GLU A 43 -9.83 -16.27 26.27
C GLU A 43 -9.03 -15.17 25.54
N ASP A 44 -8.16 -14.45 26.24
CA ASP A 44 -7.22 -13.48 25.64
C ASP A 44 -6.22 -14.17 24.69
N THR A 45 -5.74 -15.35 25.09
CA THR A 45 -4.85 -16.18 24.27
C THR A 45 -5.54 -16.61 22.99
N PHE A 46 -6.76 -17.11 23.10
CA PHE A 46 -7.57 -17.57 21.97
C PHE A 46 -7.92 -16.42 21.01
N HIS A 47 -8.37 -15.28 21.54
CA HIS A 47 -8.65 -14.08 20.74
C HIS A 47 -7.39 -13.56 20.04
N SER A 48 -6.24 -13.52 20.71
CA SER A 48 -4.98 -13.07 20.10
C SER A 48 -4.52 -14.00 18.97
N VAL A 49 -4.62 -15.32 19.15
CA VAL A 49 -4.24 -16.30 18.13
C VAL A 49 -5.20 -16.25 16.93
N HIS A 50 -6.51 -16.18 17.19
CA HIS A 50 -7.51 -16.11 16.12
C HIS A 50 -7.45 -14.78 15.35
N HIS A 51 -7.19 -13.67 16.06
CA HIS A 51 -6.96 -12.37 15.44
C HIS A 51 -5.69 -12.41 14.57
N GLY A 52 -4.57 -12.92 15.09
CA GLY A 52 -3.32 -13.06 14.31
C GLY A 52 -3.47 -13.91 13.04
N ASN A 53 -4.21 -15.03 13.12
CA ASN A 53 -4.49 -15.88 11.97
C ASN A 53 -5.41 -15.20 10.94
N SER A 54 -6.41 -14.41 11.39
CA SER A 54 -7.26 -13.60 10.51
C SER A 54 -6.47 -12.53 9.76
N GLU A 55 -5.58 -11.82 10.47
CA GLU A 55 -4.74 -10.77 9.89
C GLU A 55 -3.79 -11.33 8.82
N GLY A 56 -3.19 -12.49 9.08
CA GLY A 56 -2.33 -13.19 8.12
C GLY A 56 -3.10 -13.65 6.88
N PHE A 57 -4.27 -14.27 7.06
CA PHE A 57 -5.12 -14.72 5.96
C PHE A 57 -5.55 -13.55 5.05
N LYS A 58 -6.07 -12.46 5.64
CA LYS A 58 -6.46 -11.26 4.88
C LYS A 58 -5.28 -10.63 4.15
N THR A 59 -4.10 -10.61 4.75
CA THR A 59 -2.89 -10.10 4.10
C THR A 59 -2.48 -10.98 2.92
N LEU A 60 -2.56 -12.31 3.06
CA LEU A 60 -2.29 -13.25 1.97
C LEU A 60 -3.29 -13.07 0.83
N THR A 61 -4.58 -12.91 1.12
CA THR A 61 -5.60 -12.62 0.09
C THR A 61 -5.28 -11.32 -0.65
N ALA A 62 -4.94 -10.24 0.07
CA ALA A 62 -4.57 -8.96 -0.55
C ALA A 62 -3.32 -9.10 -1.44
N PHE A 63 -2.33 -9.88 -1.00
CA PHE A 63 -1.14 -10.20 -1.80
C PHE A 63 -1.50 -10.97 -3.08
N LEU A 64 -2.37 -11.99 -2.99
CA LEU A 64 -2.83 -12.74 -4.16
C LEU A 64 -3.60 -11.84 -5.15
N CYS A 65 -4.44 -10.92 -4.66
CA CYS A 65 -5.11 -9.93 -5.51
C CYS A 65 -4.11 -9.03 -6.24
N LEU A 66 -3.05 -8.58 -5.57
CA LEU A 66 -1.98 -7.81 -6.19
C LEU A 66 -1.23 -8.63 -7.24
N MET A 67 -0.88 -9.89 -6.93
CA MET A 67 -0.20 -10.78 -7.87
C MET A 67 -1.04 -11.06 -9.11
N LEU A 68 -2.35 -11.32 -8.95
CA LEU A 68 -3.27 -11.48 -10.08
C LEU A 68 -3.33 -10.20 -10.93
N SER A 69 -3.43 -9.03 -10.28
CA SER A 69 -3.45 -7.75 -10.99
C SER A 69 -2.15 -7.51 -11.75
N ALA A 70 -0.99 -7.78 -11.13
CA ALA A 70 0.32 -7.67 -11.77
C ALA A 70 0.47 -8.65 -12.95
N PHE A 71 0.02 -9.90 -12.78
CA PHE A 71 -0.01 -10.90 -13.83
C PHE A 71 -0.82 -10.42 -15.04
N LEU A 72 -2.03 -9.90 -14.82
CA LEU A 72 -2.88 -9.37 -15.89
C LEU A 72 -2.20 -8.21 -16.63
N ASN A 73 -1.50 -7.33 -15.92
CA ASN A 73 -0.74 -6.25 -16.54
C ASN A 73 0.40 -6.76 -17.43
N PHE A 74 1.20 -7.71 -16.95
CA PHE A 74 2.28 -8.29 -17.75
C PHE A 74 1.76 -9.05 -18.96
N PHE A 75 0.67 -9.80 -18.80
CA PHE A 75 0.01 -10.49 -19.90
C PHE A 75 -0.49 -9.51 -20.96
N LEU A 76 -1.26 -8.50 -20.55
CA LEU A 76 -1.76 -7.48 -21.46
C LEU A 76 -0.64 -6.73 -22.15
N LEU A 77 0.40 -6.32 -21.43
CA LEU A 77 1.55 -5.63 -22.02
C LEU A 77 2.21 -6.46 -23.13
N THR A 78 2.31 -7.77 -22.94
CA THR A 78 2.88 -8.67 -23.94
C THR A 78 2.00 -8.76 -25.18
N VAL A 79 0.68 -8.81 -25.03
CA VAL A 79 -0.26 -8.80 -26.16
C VAL A 79 -0.24 -7.46 -26.90
N ILE A 80 -0.21 -6.35 -26.16
CA ILE A 80 -0.22 -4.99 -26.71
C ILE A 80 0.99 -4.73 -27.57
N HIS A 81 2.16 -5.18 -27.13
CA HIS A 81 3.40 -5.03 -27.85
C HIS A 81 3.32 -5.49 -29.31
N ASP A 82 2.58 -6.58 -29.57
CA ASP A 82 2.44 -7.15 -30.91
C ASP A 82 1.33 -6.48 -31.74
N VAL A 83 0.38 -5.78 -31.11
CA VAL A 83 -0.80 -5.18 -31.77
C VAL A 83 -0.67 -3.68 -32.00
N VAL A 84 0.12 -2.98 -31.20
CA VAL A 84 0.10 -1.52 -31.12
C VAL A 84 0.49 -0.81 -32.46
N PRO A 85 -0.23 0.26 -32.86
CA PRO A 85 0.13 1.08 -34.00
C PRO A 85 1.53 1.69 -33.89
N ARG A 86 2.13 2.06 -35.03
CA ARG A 86 3.57 2.39 -35.10
C ARG A 86 3.91 3.88 -35.03
N GLN A 87 2.94 4.78 -35.16
CA GLN A 87 3.22 6.22 -35.18
C GLN A 87 3.12 6.81 -33.77
N PRO A 88 4.18 7.46 -33.25
CA PRO A 88 4.16 8.10 -31.94
C PRO A 88 3.17 9.27 -31.92
N LEU A 89 2.54 9.50 -30.77
CA LEU A 89 1.75 10.72 -30.57
C LEU A 89 2.68 11.88 -30.16
N PRO A 90 2.37 13.11 -30.57
CA PRO A 90 3.11 14.28 -30.11
C PRO A 90 2.88 14.47 -28.60
N ASP A 91 3.97 14.60 -27.85
CA ASP A 91 3.97 14.96 -26.43
C ASP A 91 4.79 16.25 -26.26
N LEU A 92 4.24 17.19 -25.49
CA LEU A 92 4.86 18.48 -25.22
C LEU A 92 6.28 18.34 -24.68
N THR A 93 6.51 17.37 -23.79
CA THR A 93 7.85 17.20 -23.18
C THR A 93 8.88 16.76 -24.22
N PHE A 94 8.52 15.89 -25.16
CA PHE A 94 9.44 15.42 -26.21
C PHE A 94 9.66 16.46 -27.31
N MET A 95 8.77 17.43 -27.44
CA MET A 95 8.98 18.58 -28.32
C MET A 95 9.97 19.59 -27.73
N ILE A 96 10.10 19.66 -26.41
CA ILE A 96 10.99 20.60 -25.71
C ILE A 96 12.34 19.97 -25.36
N ILE A 97 12.32 18.73 -24.87
CA ILE A 97 13.50 18.02 -24.35
C ILE A 97 13.73 16.75 -25.18
N PRO A 98 14.92 16.56 -25.78
CA PRO A 98 15.24 15.33 -26.50
C PRO A 98 15.31 14.16 -25.51
N GLN A 99 14.75 13.01 -25.93
CA GLN A 99 14.65 11.81 -25.11
C GLN A 99 16.03 11.32 -24.64
N GLN A 100 16.18 11.10 -23.33
CA GLN A 100 17.45 10.71 -22.70
C GLN A 100 17.42 9.26 -22.20
N ARG A 101 18.11 8.33 -22.87
CA ARG A 101 18.09 6.91 -22.48
C ARG A 101 18.60 6.65 -21.06
N TRP A 102 19.59 7.41 -20.59
CA TRP A 102 20.13 7.26 -19.23
C TRP A 102 19.09 7.55 -18.13
N ALA A 103 18.11 8.40 -18.40
CA ALA A 103 17.08 8.76 -17.44
C ALA A 103 16.15 7.57 -17.11
N TRP A 104 16.02 6.61 -18.02
CA TRP A 104 15.28 5.37 -17.75
C TRP A 104 15.87 4.62 -16.56
N SER A 105 17.19 4.38 -16.60
CA SER A 105 17.89 3.66 -15.55
C SER A 105 17.78 4.36 -14.20
N VAL A 106 17.87 5.69 -14.20
CA VAL A 106 17.67 6.51 -13.00
C VAL A 106 16.25 6.34 -12.44
N GLY A 107 15.23 6.31 -13.29
CA GLY A 107 13.84 6.07 -12.87
C GLY A 107 13.67 4.71 -12.18
N ASP A 108 14.19 3.64 -12.77
CA ASP A 108 14.13 2.27 -12.20
C ASP A 108 14.86 2.18 -10.85
N VAL A 109 16.05 2.78 -10.74
CA VAL A 109 16.84 2.80 -9.51
C VAL A 109 16.12 3.59 -8.41
N LEU A 110 15.62 4.80 -8.71
CA LEU A 110 14.91 5.62 -7.73
C LEU A 110 13.60 4.97 -7.26
N SER A 111 12.87 4.32 -8.18
CA SER A 111 11.68 3.53 -7.86
C SER A 111 12.01 2.37 -6.92
N THR A 112 13.10 1.64 -7.20
CA THR A 112 13.58 0.53 -6.37
C THR A 112 14.00 1.01 -4.99
N VAL A 113 14.79 2.08 -4.90
CA VAL A 113 15.24 2.66 -3.63
C VAL A 113 14.04 3.12 -2.79
N SER A 114 13.08 3.83 -3.38
CA SER A 114 11.86 4.27 -2.71
C SER A 114 11.06 3.08 -2.17
N SER A 115 10.97 1.99 -2.96
CA SER A 115 10.27 0.77 -2.56
C SER A 115 10.96 0.07 -1.38
N VAL A 116 12.28 -0.07 -1.42
CA VAL A 116 13.06 -0.67 -0.31
C VAL A 116 12.88 0.13 0.98
N VAL A 117 12.93 1.46 0.90
CA VAL A 117 12.72 2.34 2.06
C VAL A 117 11.30 2.18 2.60
N ALA A 118 10.28 2.20 1.74
CA ALA A 118 8.89 2.02 2.15
C ALA A 118 8.65 0.66 2.81
N PHE A 119 9.10 -0.44 2.22
CA PHE A 119 8.98 -1.77 2.83
C PHE A 119 9.74 -1.89 4.15
N THR A 120 10.88 -1.22 4.29
CA THR A 120 11.60 -1.13 5.56
C THR A 120 10.75 -0.46 6.63
N ILE A 121 10.08 0.67 6.31
CA ILE A 121 9.19 1.35 7.25
C ILE A 121 8.00 0.47 7.63
N ILE A 122 7.40 -0.23 6.66
CA ILE A 122 6.30 -1.17 6.93
C ILE A 122 6.76 -2.28 7.87
N PHE A 123 7.94 -2.84 7.62
CA PHE A 123 8.51 -3.94 8.41
C PHE A 123 8.81 -3.53 9.86
N LEU A 124 9.27 -2.28 10.05
CA LEU A 124 9.54 -1.70 11.37
C LEU A 124 8.27 -1.17 12.06
N HIS A 125 7.11 -1.11 11.39
CA HIS A 125 5.89 -0.58 12.00
C HIS A 125 5.29 -1.58 13.00
N HIS A 126 4.79 -1.10 14.14
CA HIS A 126 4.17 -1.96 15.17
C HIS A 126 3.03 -2.83 14.62
N GLN A 127 2.18 -2.23 13.77
CA GLN A 127 1.05 -2.89 13.11
C GLN A 127 1.41 -3.30 11.66
N ARG A 128 2.57 -3.92 11.46
CA ARG A 128 3.13 -4.26 10.13
C ARG A 128 2.15 -5.00 9.22
N TRP A 129 1.40 -5.97 9.74
CA TRP A 129 0.45 -6.77 8.94
C TRP A 129 -0.70 -5.93 8.37
N ILE A 130 -1.25 -5.02 9.18
CA ILE A 130 -2.31 -4.09 8.77
C ILE A 130 -1.78 -3.14 7.68
N VAL A 131 -0.61 -2.54 7.91
CA VAL A 131 0.00 -1.60 6.95
C VAL A 131 0.38 -2.30 5.63
N LEU A 132 0.91 -3.51 5.71
CA LEU A 132 1.26 -4.32 4.55
C LEU A 132 0.01 -4.69 3.74
N ARG A 133 -1.07 -5.13 4.41
CA ARG A 133 -2.38 -5.39 3.79
C ARG A 133 -2.90 -4.15 3.06
N ARG A 134 -2.89 -2.98 3.69
CA ARG A 134 -3.31 -1.71 3.08
C ARG A 134 -2.50 -1.39 1.82
N THR A 135 -1.19 -1.57 1.89
CA THR A 135 -0.28 -1.33 0.76
C THR A 135 -0.58 -2.27 -0.40
N PHE A 136 -0.76 -3.57 -0.13
CA PHE A 136 -1.10 -4.55 -1.17
C PHE A 136 -2.48 -4.31 -1.78
N LEU A 137 -3.48 -3.95 -0.97
CA LEU A 137 -4.82 -3.68 -1.45
C LEU A 137 -4.87 -2.43 -2.33
N LEU A 138 -4.21 -1.34 -1.91
CA LEU A 138 -4.10 -0.12 -2.72
C LEU A 138 -3.35 -0.40 -4.03
N GLY A 139 -2.25 -1.15 -3.96
CA GLY A 139 -1.54 -1.62 -5.14
C GLY A 139 -2.43 -2.43 -6.09
N ALA A 140 -3.20 -3.37 -5.55
CA ALA A 140 -4.10 -4.22 -6.33
C ALA A 140 -5.21 -3.42 -7.01
N ILE A 141 -5.81 -2.44 -6.34
CA ILE A 141 -6.83 -1.57 -6.94
C ILE A 141 -6.24 -0.76 -8.09
N MET A 142 -5.07 -0.16 -7.88
CA MET A 142 -4.40 0.67 -8.89
C MET A 142 -3.93 -0.16 -10.11
N TYR A 143 -3.32 -1.33 -9.88
CA TYR A 143 -2.90 -2.24 -10.94
C TYR A 143 -4.09 -2.92 -11.62
N GLY A 144 -5.17 -3.22 -10.89
CA GLY A 144 -6.41 -3.74 -11.48
C GLY A 144 -7.02 -2.71 -12.43
N LEU A 145 -7.08 -1.45 -12.02
CA LEU A 145 -7.53 -0.37 -12.90
C LEU A 145 -6.62 -0.20 -14.13
N ARG A 146 -5.31 -0.28 -13.95
CA ARG A 146 -4.33 -0.29 -15.05
C ARG A 146 -4.63 -1.40 -16.06
N ALA A 147 -4.88 -2.62 -15.58
CA ALA A 147 -5.19 -3.75 -16.45
C ALA A 147 -6.49 -3.52 -17.24
N VAL A 148 -7.53 -2.93 -16.62
CA VAL A 148 -8.77 -2.58 -17.33
C VAL A 148 -8.52 -1.51 -18.40
N ILE A 149 -7.81 -0.44 -18.05
CA ILE A 149 -7.50 0.66 -18.98
C ILE A 149 -6.68 0.15 -20.16
N LEU A 150 -5.60 -0.60 -19.86
CA LEU A 150 -4.78 -1.24 -20.88
C LEU A 150 -5.64 -2.15 -21.73
N GLY A 151 -6.49 -3.02 -21.16
CA GLY A 151 -7.33 -3.92 -21.94
C GLY A 151 -8.32 -3.25 -22.90
N VAL A 152 -8.67 -1.97 -22.67
CA VAL A 152 -9.64 -1.22 -23.49
C VAL A 152 -8.95 -0.32 -24.51
N THR A 153 -7.79 0.26 -24.20
CA THR A 153 -7.13 1.24 -25.06
C THR A 153 -5.62 1.10 -25.00
N PHE A 154 -4.99 1.17 -26.18
CA PHE A 154 -3.56 0.97 -26.34
C PHE A 154 -2.95 2.15 -27.07
N LEU A 155 -1.91 2.77 -26.48
CA LEU A 155 -1.20 3.91 -27.07
C LEU A 155 0.11 3.46 -27.74
N PRO A 156 0.47 4.06 -28.89
CA PRO A 156 1.70 3.74 -29.60
C PRO A 156 2.95 4.20 -28.85
N PRO A 157 4.11 3.54 -29.08
CA PRO A 157 5.41 3.93 -28.51
C PRO A 157 5.68 5.43 -28.66
N SER A 158 6.16 6.09 -27.60
CA SER A 158 6.59 7.50 -27.59
C SER A 158 7.95 7.72 -28.24
N PHE A 159 8.70 6.65 -28.51
CA PHE A 159 10.05 6.71 -29.07
C PHE A 159 10.04 7.03 -30.57
N HIS A 160 10.88 7.99 -30.97
CA HIS A 160 11.11 8.29 -32.40
C HIS A 160 11.98 7.21 -33.09
N ASN A 161 12.95 6.62 -32.37
CA ASN A 161 13.86 5.57 -32.87
C ASN A 161 13.49 4.19 -32.31
N ARG A 162 12.33 3.67 -32.74
CA ARG A 162 11.73 2.42 -32.23
C ARG A 162 12.62 1.20 -32.40
N ASP A 163 13.21 1.00 -33.57
CA ASP A 163 13.83 -0.29 -33.95
C ASP A 163 15.13 -0.61 -33.18
N GLU A 164 15.75 0.41 -32.60
CA GLU A 164 16.92 0.27 -31.72
C GLU A 164 16.53 -0.03 -30.27
N ILE A 165 15.37 0.44 -29.81
CA ILE A 165 14.97 0.45 -28.40
C ILE A 165 13.97 -0.67 -28.10
N CYS A 166 13.05 -0.94 -29.03
CA CYS A 166 11.98 -1.91 -28.86
C CYS A 166 12.44 -3.31 -29.26
N GLN A 167 11.97 -4.32 -28.53
CA GLN A 167 12.08 -5.71 -29.00
C GLN A 167 11.34 -5.89 -30.33
N PRO A 168 11.85 -6.75 -31.23
CA PRO A 168 11.17 -7.07 -32.46
C PRO A 168 9.84 -7.78 -32.15
N GLN A 169 8.78 -7.35 -32.84
CA GLN A 169 7.48 -8.02 -32.81
C GLN A 169 7.63 -9.41 -33.41
N VAL A 170 7.10 -10.43 -32.74
CA VAL A 170 7.22 -11.81 -33.20
C VAL A 170 6.11 -12.08 -34.21
N ASN A 171 6.45 -12.44 -35.43
CA ASN A 171 5.46 -12.92 -36.40
C ASN A 171 4.85 -14.24 -35.90
N ARG A 172 3.56 -14.48 -36.18
CA ARG A 172 2.80 -15.69 -35.80
C ARG A 172 3.38 -16.96 -36.44
N THR A 173 4.52 -17.41 -35.93
CA THR A 173 5.26 -18.61 -36.34
C THR A 173 5.22 -19.63 -35.20
N ALA A 174 5.59 -20.89 -35.46
CA ALA A 174 5.47 -22.00 -34.49
C ALA A 174 6.25 -21.80 -33.16
N MET A 175 7.21 -20.87 -33.11
CA MET A 175 7.98 -20.51 -31.90
C MET A 175 7.39 -19.35 -31.06
N TYR A 176 6.27 -18.76 -31.50
CA TYR A 176 5.64 -17.59 -30.90
C TYR A 176 5.32 -17.76 -29.40
N GLY A 177 4.80 -18.92 -29.01
CA GLY A 177 4.42 -19.18 -27.62
C GLY A 177 5.61 -19.27 -26.66
N MET A 178 6.72 -19.85 -27.10
CA MET A 178 7.92 -20.03 -26.26
C MET A 178 8.64 -18.70 -26.03
N GLU A 179 8.78 -17.89 -27.08
CA GLU A 179 9.45 -16.58 -26.98
C GLU A 179 8.66 -15.60 -26.10
N ILE A 180 7.33 -15.58 -26.24
CA ILE A 180 6.42 -14.81 -25.38
C ILE A 180 6.50 -15.28 -23.94
N ALA A 181 6.52 -16.59 -23.70
CA ALA A 181 6.64 -17.14 -22.35
C ALA A 181 7.98 -16.75 -21.70
N THR A 182 9.09 -16.75 -22.45
CA THR A 182 10.40 -16.30 -21.94
C THR A 182 10.41 -14.80 -21.63
N ARG A 183 9.83 -13.96 -22.49
CA ARG A 183 9.68 -12.51 -22.23
C ARG A 183 8.83 -12.28 -20.98
N PHE A 184 7.67 -12.92 -20.90
CA PHE A 184 6.78 -12.86 -19.74
C PHE A 184 7.48 -13.29 -18.44
N LEU A 185 8.18 -14.43 -18.47
CA LEU A 185 8.91 -14.95 -17.32
C LEU A 185 10.03 -13.99 -16.87
N THR A 186 10.75 -13.40 -17.83
CA THR A 186 11.78 -12.40 -17.53
C THR A 186 11.17 -11.19 -16.82
N TYR A 187 10.04 -10.66 -17.32
CA TYR A 187 9.33 -9.55 -16.69
C TYR A 187 8.80 -9.85 -15.28
N VAL A 188 8.31 -11.07 -15.05
CA VAL A 188 7.90 -11.52 -13.71
C VAL A 188 9.10 -11.56 -12.77
N ILE A 189 10.25 -12.09 -13.23
CA ILE A 189 11.48 -12.18 -12.43
C ILE A 189 12.07 -10.80 -12.14
N THR A 190 12.05 -9.89 -13.11
CA THR A 190 12.57 -8.52 -12.94
C THR A 190 11.57 -7.58 -12.25
N LEU A 191 10.39 -8.07 -11.87
CA LEU A 191 9.29 -7.29 -11.29
C LEU A 191 8.89 -6.08 -12.16
N GLY A 192 9.08 -6.17 -13.48
CA GLY A 192 8.80 -5.08 -14.42
C GLY A 192 9.91 -4.07 -14.63
N LEU A 193 11.06 -4.20 -13.95
CA LEU A 193 12.24 -3.35 -14.18
C LEU A 193 12.93 -3.76 -15.49
N THR A 194 13.38 -2.78 -16.26
CA THR A 194 13.89 -2.99 -17.64
C THR A 194 15.23 -2.30 -17.91
N SER A 195 15.77 -1.54 -16.95
CA SER A 195 17.06 -0.85 -17.04
C SER A 195 18.27 -1.74 -17.40
N GLY A 196 18.18 -3.06 -17.24
CA GLY A 196 19.27 -4.00 -17.54
C GLY A 196 19.14 -4.73 -18.87
N GLN A 197 18.21 -4.33 -19.75
CA GLN A 197 17.94 -5.01 -21.02
C GLN A 197 18.29 -4.12 -22.21
N ASP A 198 18.97 -4.68 -23.21
CA ASP A 198 19.35 -3.95 -24.44
C ASP A 198 18.14 -3.52 -25.28
N LYS A 199 17.00 -4.22 -25.13
CA LYS A 199 15.74 -3.92 -25.81
C LYS A 199 14.55 -4.10 -24.87
N ILE A 200 13.67 -3.10 -24.84
CA ILE A 200 12.48 -3.04 -23.97
C ILE A 200 11.20 -3.43 -24.70
N LEU A 201 10.18 -3.86 -23.93
CA LEU A 201 8.86 -4.15 -24.47
C LEU A 201 8.09 -2.83 -24.66
N CYS A 202 7.92 -2.42 -25.90
CA CYS A 202 7.21 -1.18 -26.25
C CYS A 202 5.70 -1.40 -26.28
N GLY A 203 4.96 -0.52 -25.60
CA GLY A 203 3.50 -0.63 -25.42
C GLY A 203 3.04 -0.22 -24.01
N ASP A 204 3.97 0.00 -23.08
CA ASP A 204 3.67 0.39 -21.70
C ASP A 204 3.44 1.90 -21.52
N LEU A 205 2.49 2.46 -22.26
CA LEU A 205 2.36 3.92 -22.39
C LEU A 205 1.00 4.47 -21.96
N MET A 206 0.19 3.62 -21.33
CA MET A 206 -1.07 4.03 -20.74
C MET A 206 -1.12 3.52 -19.30
N PHE A 207 -1.17 4.46 -18.37
CA PHE A 207 -1.20 4.27 -16.92
C PHE A 207 0.09 3.62 -16.35
N SER A 208 1.11 4.43 -16.06
CA SER A 208 2.49 4.04 -15.74
C SER A 208 2.60 3.31 -14.41
N GLY A 209 3.00 2.03 -14.47
CA GLY A 209 3.20 1.20 -13.29
C GLY A 209 4.31 1.69 -12.37
N HIS A 210 5.43 2.15 -12.96
CA HIS A 210 6.53 2.75 -12.19
C HIS A 210 6.05 3.95 -11.38
N THR A 211 5.25 4.82 -12.01
CA THR A 211 4.67 5.98 -11.33
C THR A 211 3.72 5.56 -10.21
N VAL A 212 2.85 4.57 -10.45
CA VAL A 212 1.95 4.02 -9.41
C VAL A 212 2.72 3.46 -8.22
N VAL A 213 3.73 2.63 -8.44
CA VAL A 213 4.55 2.05 -7.36
C VAL A 213 5.26 3.17 -6.60
N LEU A 214 5.97 4.03 -7.32
CA LEU A 214 6.77 5.09 -6.74
C LEU A 214 5.91 6.06 -5.91
N THR A 215 4.69 6.37 -6.36
CA THR A 215 3.74 7.21 -5.62
C THR A 215 3.08 6.52 -4.43
N ILE A 216 2.67 5.24 -4.55
CA ILE A 216 2.17 4.47 -3.39
C ILE A 216 3.27 4.38 -2.33
N MET A 217 4.50 4.01 -2.71
CA MET A 217 5.62 3.87 -1.78
C MET A 217 5.96 5.20 -1.11
N TYR A 218 5.87 6.31 -1.85
CA TYR A 218 6.01 7.66 -1.29
C TYR A 218 4.93 7.99 -0.25
N PHE A 219 3.66 7.75 -0.57
CA PHE A 219 2.58 8.05 0.38
C PHE A 219 2.60 7.14 1.61
N VAL A 220 2.99 5.87 1.45
CA VAL A 220 3.26 4.96 2.58
C VAL A 220 4.34 5.56 3.48
N GLN A 221 5.46 6.02 2.91
CA GLN A 221 6.51 6.70 3.67
C GLN A 221 5.96 7.92 4.41
N LEU A 222 5.16 8.78 3.78
CA LEU A 222 4.58 9.95 4.44
C LEU A 222 3.62 9.60 5.57
N GLN A 223 2.73 8.64 5.34
CA GLN A 223 1.63 8.31 6.24
C GLN A 223 2.11 7.51 7.47
N TYR A 224 3.01 6.55 7.30
CA TYR A 224 3.40 5.60 8.35
C TYR A 224 4.74 5.92 9.04
N THR A 225 5.46 6.95 8.58
CA THR A 225 6.66 7.44 9.29
C THR A 225 6.29 8.19 10.57
N PRO A 226 6.97 7.96 11.71
CA PRO A 226 6.81 8.72 12.94
C PRO A 226 7.05 10.23 12.75
N ARG A 227 6.40 11.08 13.55
CA ARG A 227 6.43 12.54 13.36
C ARG A 227 7.84 13.14 13.52
N GLY A 228 8.67 12.59 14.40
CA GLY A 228 10.03 13.09 14.60
C GLY A 228 11.01 12.84 13.44
N LEU A 229 10.71 11.92 12.51
CA LEU A 229 11.59 11.61 11.36
C LEU A 229 11.27 12.49 10.15
N VAL A 230 11.29 13.81 10.36
CA VAL A 230 10.98 14.77 9.31
C VAL A 230 12.00 14.69 8.16
N LEU A 231 13.27 14.38 8.47
CA LEU A 231 14.33 14.21 7.48
C LEU A 231 13.98 13.15 6.43
N LEU A 232 13.43 12.01 6.85
CA LEU A 232 13.06 10.94 5.94
C LEU A 232 11.97 11.39 4.95
N ARG A 233 11.01 12.18 5.43
CA ARG A 233 9.96 12.78 4.60
C ARG A 233 10.51 13.80 3.61
N TYR A 234 11.45 14.64 4.07
CA TYR A 234 12.12 15.63 3.22
C TYR A 234 12.99 14.99 2.14
N ILE A 235 13.56 13.81 2.37
CA ILE A 235 14.34 13.07 1.37
C ILE A 235 13.44 12.24 0.45
N ALA A 236 12.34 11.69 0.96
CA ALA A 236 11.41 10.88 0.16
C ALA A 236 10.77 11.68 -0.98
N ALA A 237 10.36 12.93 -0.73
CA ALA A 237 9.74 13.78 -1.74
C ALA A 237 10.62 14.02 -2.99
N PRO A 238 11.88 14.52 -2.88
CA PRO A 238 12.73 14.71 -4.04
C PRO A 238 13.02 13.39 -4.75
N ILE A 239 13.30 12.28 -4.03
CA ILE A 239 13.51 10.97 -4.69
C ILE A 239 12.32 10.61 -5.59
N THR A 240 11.11 10.81 -5.08
CA THR A 240 9.87 10.56 -5.83
C THR A 240 9.75 11.47 -7.04
N PHE A 241 9.85 12.79 -6.88
CA PHE A 241 9.69 13.71 -8.00
C PHE A 241 10.82 13.60 -9.03
N LEU A 242 12.06 13.34 -8.61
CA LEU A 242 13.17 13.05 -9.51
C LEU A 242 12.94 11.75 -10.28
N GLY A 243 12.43 10.70 -9.64
CA GLY A 243 12.11 9.44 -10.33
C GLY A 243 10.99 9.63 -11.36
N ILE A 244 9.93 10.35 -11.00
CA ILE A 244 8.83 10.71 -11.91
C ILE A 244 9.36 11.54 -13.09
N ALA A 245 10.19 12.56 -12.84
CA ALA A 245 10.78 13.38 -13.89
C ALA A 245 11.70 12.56 -14.81
N ALA A 246 12.50 11.65 -14.25
CA ALA A 246 13.37 10.76 -15.02
C ALA A 246 12.57 9.83 -15.93
N LEU A 247 11.43 9.29 -15.46
CA LEU A 247 10.53 8.48 -16.28
C LEU A 247 10.00 9.26 -17.49
N VAL A 248 9.58 10.51 -17.29
CA VAL A 248 9.11 11.37 -18.40
C VAL A 248 10.27 11.69 -19.36
N VAL A 249 11.40 12.17 -18.85
CA VAL A 249 12.56 12.59 -19.68
C VAL A 249 13.17 11.42 -20.46
N SER A 250 13.02 10.18 -19.97
CA SER A 250 13.50 9.00 -20.67
C SER A 250 12.82 8.75 -22.01
N GLY A 251 11.65 9.34 -22.26
CA GLY A 251 10.83 8.99 -23.41
C GLY A 251 10.05 7.70 -23.22
N GLY A 252 10.16 7.06 -22.06
CA GLY A 252 9.58 5.75 -21.77
C GLY A 252 8.12 5.74 -21.39
N HIS A 253 7.57 6.88 -20.96
CA HIS A 253 6.17 7.09 -20.68
C HIS A 253 5.73 8.44 -21.23
N TYR A 254 4.48 8.55 -21.70
CA TYR A 254 3.91 9.86 -22.01
C TYR A 254 3.76 10.70 -20.74
N THR A 255 3.93 12.01 -20.86
CA THR A 255 3.74 12.95 -19.76
C THR A 255 2.32 12.85 -19.19
N MET A 256 1.32 12.74 -20.08
CA MET A 256 -0.09 12.56 -19.70
C MET A 256 -0.28 11.31 -18.84
N ASP A 257 0.36 10.21 -19.22
CA ASP A 257 0.27 8.94 -18.50
C ASP A 257 0.76 9.12 -17.04
N VAL A 258 1.97 9.63 -16.88
CA VAL A 258 2.59 9.86 -15.57
C VAL A 258 1.74 10.80 -14.71
N LEU A 259 1.19 11.87 -15.28
CA LEU A 259 0.33 12.83 -14.57
C LEU A 259 -0.97 12.19 -14.07
N ILE A 260 -1.65 11.42 -14.92
CA ILE A 260 -2.89 10.71 -14.56
C ILE A 260 -2.61 9.67 -13.48
N ALA A 261 -1.53 8.89 -13.63
CA ALA A 261 -1.12 7.90 -12.65
C ALA A 261 -0.83 8.53 -11.27
N TYR A 262 -0.09 9.64 -11.23
CA TYR A 262 0.16 10.39 -9.99
C TYR A 262 -1.14 10.92 -9.37
N TRP A 263 -1.98 11.57 -10.18
CA TRP A 263 -3.23 12.17 -9.71
C TRP A 263 -4.19 11.14 -9.12
N LEU A 264 -4.38 10.01 -9.82
CA LEU A 264 -5.31 8.99 -9.40
C LEU A 264 -4.81 8.21 -8.18
N THR A 265 -3.51 7.86 -8.15
CA THR A 265 -2.91 7.21 -6.97
C THR A 265 -3.07 8.10 -5.74
N SER A 266 -2.84 9.41 -5.87
CA SER A 266 -3.02 10.37 -4.78
C SER A 266 -4.45 10.34 -4.25
N HIS A 267 -5.45 10.44 -5.13
CA HIS A 267 -6.85 10.45 -4.73
C HIS A 267 -7.29 9.14 -4.09
N VAL A 268 -6.94 8.00 -4.68
CA VAL A 268 -7.28 6.68 -4.12
C VAL A 268 -6.62 6.47 -2.75
N PHE A 269 -5.34 6.82 -2.61
CA PHE A 269 -4.61 6.67 -1.35
C PHE A 269 -5.24 7.51 -0.22
N TRP A 270 -5.47 8.80 -0.46
CA TRP A 270 -6.03 9.68 0.57
C TRP A 270 -7.50 9.42 0.83
N SER A 271 -8.29 9.06 -0.18
CA SER A 271 -9.71 8.68 0.00
C SER A 271 -9.82 7.41 0.85
N TYR A 272 -8.94 6.43 0.62
CA TYR A 272 -8.86 5.23 1.45
C TYR A 272 -8.59 5.58 2.91
N HIS A 273 -7.55 6.37 3.18
CA HIS A 273 -7.19 6.75 4.54
C HIS A 273 -8.28 7.62 5.21
N GLN A 274 -8.92 8.52 4.46
CA GLN A 274 -10.02 9.32 4.97
C GLN A 274 -11.18 8.45 5.47
N ILE A 275 -11.56 7.39 4.75
CA ILE A 275 -12.68 6.52 5.14
C ILE A 275 -12.30 5.63 6.33
N PHE A 276 -11.14 4.97 6.25
CA PHE A 276 -10.76 3.92 7.20
C PHE A 276 -10.11 4.47 8.48
N GLU A 277 -9.83 5.77 8.55
CA GLU A 277 -9.50 6.47 9.80
C GLU A 277 -10.76 6.94 10.57
N MET A 278 -11.96 6.91 9.97
CA MET A 278 -13.21 7.21 10.68
C MET A 278 -13.69 6.02 11.53
N LYS A 279 -14.56 6.31 12.49
CA LYS A 279 -15.27 5.31 13.30
C LYS A 279 -16.08 4.37 12.40
N LYS A 280 -16.12 3.08 12.72
CA LYS A 280 -16.80 2.05 11.90
C LYS A 280 -18.26 2.37 11.62
N GLU A 281 -18.97 2.94 12.60
CA GLU A 281 -20.39 3.32 12.51
C GLU A 281 -20.66 4.35 11.41
N ASP A 282 -19.73 5.26 11.17
CA ASP A 282 -19.87 6.37 10.23
C ASP A 282 -19.46 5.99 8.80
N ARG A 283 -18.67 4.90 8.62
CA ARG A 283 -18.11 4.50 7.32
C ARG A 283 -19.17 4.26 6.24
N PRO A 284 -20.27 3.53 6.50
CA PRO A 284 -21.29 3.27 5.48
C PRO A 284 -22.09 4.53 5.09
N GLN A 285 -22.20 5.50 6.00
CA GLN A 285 -22.95 6.73 5.78
C GLN A 285 -22.15 7.79 5.00
N ALA A 286 -20.82 7.69 4.99
CA ALA A 286 -19.96 8.61 4.29
C ALA A 286 -20.18 8.55 2.76
N PRO A 287 -20.14 9.67 2.01
CA PRO A 287 -20.34 9.67 0.56
C PRO A 287 -19.40 8.74 -0.22
N LEU A 288 -18.18 8.53 0.29
CA LEU A 288 -17.20 7.65 -0.31
C LEU A 288 -17.56 6.16 -0.21
N SER A 289 -18.57 5.78 0.59
CA SER A 289 -19.09 4.40 0.65
C SER A 289 -19.74 3.94 -0.66
N ARG A 290 -20.08 4.89 -1.54
CA ARG A 290 -20.66 4.65 -2.86
C ARG A 290 -19.65 4.18 -3.91
N LEU A 291 -18.35 4.20 -3.60
CA LEU A 291 -17.31 3.74 -4.51
C LEU A 291 -17.38 2.21 -4.66
N TRP A 292 -17.17 1.70 -5.88
CA TRP A 292 -17.29 0.27 -6.18
C TRP A 292 -16.31 -0.60 -5.37
N TRP A 293 -15.12 -0.07 -5.04
CA TRP A 293 -14.10 -0.76 -4.27
C TRP A 293 -14.28 -0.65 -2.74
N PHE A 294 -15.27 0.13 -2.27
CA PHE A 294 -15.49 0.38 -0.84
C PHE A 294 -15.75 -0.92 -0.08
N TRP A 295 -16.69 -1.74 -0.55
CA TRP A 295 -17.09 -2.98 0.14
C TRP A 295 -15.96 -4.00 0.22
N LEU A 296 -15.12 -4.06 -0.81
CA LEU A 296 -13.90 -4.86 -0.81
C LEU A 296 -12.98 -4.39 0.32
N CYS A 297 -12.70 -3.09 0.39
CA CYS A 297 -11.83 -2.51 1.41
C CYS A 297 -12.43 -2.62 2.82
N TYR A 298 -13.74 -2.51 2.96
CA TYR A 298 -14.46 -2.65 4.22
C TYR A 298 -14.25 -4.03 4.84
N TRP A 299 -14.28 -5.10 4.03
CA TRP A 299 -13.99 -6.46 4.50
C TRP A 299 -12.55 -6.62 4.99
N PHE A 300 -11.57 -6.06 4.26
CA PHE A 300 -10.15 -6.08 4.65
C PHE A 300 -9.86 -5.28 5.92
N GLU A 301 -10.67 -4.26 6.23
CA GLU A 301 -10.50 -3.37 7.40
C GLU A 301 -11.45 -3.68 8.57
N ALA A 302 -12.23 -4.77 8.49
CA ALA A 302 -13.22 -5.13 9.51
C ALA A 302 -12.60 -5.38 10.90
N ASP A 303 -11.40 -5.96 10.94
CA ASP A 303 -10.70 -6.35 12.18
C ASP A 303 -9.82 -5.23 12.75
N VAL A 304 -9.65 -4.13 12.01
CA VAL A 304 -8.76 -3.03 12.40
C VAL A 304 -9.46 -2.13 13.42
N ALA A 305 -8.72 -1.67 14.44
CA ALA A 305 -9.23 -0.74 15.45
C ALA A 305 -9.64 0.61 14.82
N ASP A 306 -10.56 1.30 15.49
CA ASP A 306 -11.05 2.59 15.03
C ASP A 306 -10.00 3.70 15.19
N GLY A 307 -10.03 4.65 14.26
CA GLY A 307 -9.15 5.82 14.29
C GLY A 307 -7.84 5.65 13.54
N LYS A 308 -7.01 6.70 13.62
CA LYS A 308 -5.71 6.74 12.99
C LYS A 308 -4.72 5.82 13.70
N LEU A 309 -4.02 4.99 12.93
CA LEU A 309 -2.95 4.14 13.46
C LEU A 309 -1.85 4.99 14.09
N ILE A 310 -1.40 4.60 15.29
CA ILE A 310 -0.29 5.27 15.96
C ILE A 310 1.01 4.76 15.35
N ASN A 311 1.75 5.66 14.69
CA ASN A 311 3.03 5.36 14.07
C ASN A 311 4.12 5.12 15.14
N LYS A 312 4.15 3.91 15.70
CA LYS A 312 5.22 3.42 16.57
C LYS A 312 6.03 2.37 15.83
N TRP A 313 7.34 2.40 15.99
CA TRP A 313 8.20 1.37 15.43
C TRP A 313 8.43 0.25 16.43
N ASN A 314 8.47 -1.00 15.96
CA ASN A 314 8.79 -2.18 16.77
C ASN A 314 9.79 -3.03 16.00
N TRP A 315 10.73 -3.67 16.72
CA TRP A 315 11.64 -4.61 16.09
C TRP A 315 10.89 -5.90 15.74
N PRO A 316 10.94 -6.35 14.47
CA PRO A 316 10.08 -7.42 13.96
C PRO A 316 10.49 -8.84 14.35
N LEU A 317 11.72 -9.03 14.83
CA LEU A 317 12.28 -10.34 15.21
C LEU A 317 12.33 -10.47 16.74
N GLU A 318 12.25 -11.70 17.25
CA GLU A 318 12.29 -11.98 18.69
C GLU A 318 13.63 -11.58 19.34
N GLY A 319 14.71 -11.52 18.55
CA GLY A 319 16.01 -11.02 18.98
C GLY A 319 16.66 -10.10 17.95
N PRO A 320 17.73 -9.37 18.30
CA PRO A 320 18.31 -9.22 19.64
C PRO A 320 17.61 -8.13 20.47
N GLN A 321 17.56 -8.31 21.80
CA GLN A 321 16.94 -7.35 22.74
C GLN A 321 17.52 -5.92 22.64
N LYS A 322 18.77 -5.78 22.20
CA LYS A 322 19.39 -4.48 21.91
C LYS A 322 18.62 -3.69 20.85
N MET A 323 18.06 -4.34 19.83
CA MET A 323 17.27 -3.69 18.79
C MET A 323 15.92 -3.19 19.32
N HIS A 324 15.28 -3.96 20.19
CA HIS A 324 14.09 -3.52 20.92
C HIS A 324 14.37 -2.29 21.80
N ALA A 325 15.50 -2.28 22.51
CA ALA A 325 15.91 -1.14 23.32
C ALA A 325 16.22 0.12 22.48
N ILE A 326 16.90 -0.05 21.33
CA ILE A 326 17.15 1.03 20.37
C ILE A 326 15.81 1.57 19.84
N MET A 327 14.89 0.69 19.45
CA MET A 327 13.60 1.10 18.91
C MET A 327 12.76 1.84 19.93
N ASN A 328 12.80 1.42 21.20
CA ASN A 328 12.11 2.13 22.29
C ASN A 328 12.71 3.52 22.53
N ARG A 329 14.04 3.67 22.49
CA ARG A 329 14.70 4.99 22.57
C ARG A 329 14.34 5.88 21.38
N ILE A 330 14.25 5.30 20.19
CA ILE A 330 13.82 5.99 18.96
C ILE A 330 12.37 6.45 19.11
N ASN A 331 11.45 5.59 19.52
CA ASN A 331 10.05 5.94 19.75
C ASN A 331 9.88 7.06 20.80
N LEU A 332 10.67 7.03 21.89
CA LEU A 332 10.64 8.06 22.93
C LEU A 332 11.13 9.43 22.44
N LYS A 333 12.03 9.46 21.45
CA LYS A 333 12.52 10.71 20.85
C LYS A 333 11.67 11.22 19.69
N LEU A 334 10.84 10.36 19.09
CA LEU A 334 10.13 10.63 17.83
C LEU A 334 8.61 10.78 17.97
N GLN A 335 8.05 10.44 19.14
CA GLN A 335 6.70 10.83 19.56
C GLN A 335 6.72 12.26 20.10
#